data_AF-A0A1J0GEN1-F1
#
_entry.id   AF-A0A1J0GEN1-F1
#
_cell.length_a   1.000
_cell.length_b   1.000
_cell.length_c   1.000
_cell.angle_alpha   90.00
_cell.angle_beta   90.00
_cell.angle_gamma   90.00
#
_symmetry.space_group_name_H-M   'P 1'
#
loop_
_entity.id
_entity.type
_entity.pdbx_description
1 polymer ?
#
loop_
_entity_poly.entity_id
_entity_poly.type
_entity_poly.pdbx_seq_one_letter_code
_entity_poly.pdbx_strand_id
1 'polypeptide(L)'
;MEKEALFYEKEVGYVNCKLCPHNCFIIDGAFGKCNVRVNHEGKLYTTNYGEITSMAQEPIEKKPLYHFKPGSNILSVGSFGCNFSCEFCQNHTISQGRARSEYLPPEKLVEVCKGLEDNIGVAFTYNEPSIWYEYVYQSSKLLKENIKNINIVLVTNGYINEEPIKKLLPYVDAMNIDLKSFNNDYYKGACGGSISPVLSTIRMASKECHVEVTTLLVNGENDSEFEVKEIASFIASLDKNIPLHLSRYFPSYKMRKPATNIDVMIEDRKIAKQYLNYVYMGNVTNNDNSTYCPKCGHKIIEREGYHINVNICNGLCPKCGYKINIVC
;
A
#
# COMPACT_ATOMS: atom_id res chain seq x y z
N MET A 1 7.30 23.10 -0.76
CA MET A 1 8.54 23.63 -1.40
C MET A 1 9.06 22.64 -2.43
N GLU A 2 9.70 23.09 -3.51
CA GLU A 2 10.30 22.18 -4.50
C GLU A 2 11.58 21.52 -3.98
N LYS A 3 11.73 20.21 -4.24
CA LYS A 3 12.90 19.42 -3.87
C LYS A 3 13.43 18.70 -5.11
N GLU A 4 14.73 18.79 -5.38
CA GLU A 4 15.33 18.05 -6.49
C GLU A 4 15.13 16.54 -6.29
N ALA A 5 14.68 15.87 -7.35
CA ALA A 5 14.36 14.46 -7.39
C ALA A 5 15.63 13.60 -7.40
N LEU A 6 15.57 12.39 -6.85
CA LEU A 6 16.76 11.53 -6.73
C LEU A 6 17.02 10.64 -7.95
N PHE A 7 15.98 10.25 -8.69
CA PHE A 7 16.08 9.24 -9.76
C PHE A 7 15.69 9.81 -11.11
N TYR A 8 16.66 10.40 -11.79
CA TYR A 8 16.49 10.86 -13.17
C TYR A 8 17.82 10.93 -13.90
N GLU A 9 17.77 10.82 -15.22
CA GLU A 9 18.90 11.09 -16.10
C GLU A 9 18.67 12.42 -16.81
N LYS A 10 19.76 13.17 -17.02
CA LYS A 10 19.74 14.41 -17.81
C LYS A 10 20.04 14.06 -19.25
N GLU A 11 19.19 14.52 -20.15
CA GLU A 11 19.34 14.31 -21.58
C GLU A 11 19.26 15.65 -22.30
N VAL A 12 19.67 15.68 -23.58
CA VAL A 12 19.58 16.91 -24.37
C VAL A 12 18.11 17.22 -24.65
N GLY A 13 17.58 18.27 -24.02
CA GLY A 13 16.23 18.79 -24.23
C GLY A 13 15.15 18.23 -23.28
N TYR A 14 15.46 17.25 -22.44
CA TYR A 14 14.52 16.69 -21.45
C TYR A 14 15.25 16.03 -20.28
N VAL A 15 14.50 15.68 -19.24
CA VAL A 15 14.95 14.76 -18.19
C VAL A 15 14.16 13.45 -18.26
N ASN A 16 14.84 12.33 -18.04
CA ASN A 16 14.23 11.01 -18.01
C ASN A 16 14.00 10.59 -16.54
N CYS A 17 12.76 10.66 -16.05
CA CYS A 17 12.44 10.27 -14.68
C CYS A 17 12.46 8.75 -14.52
N LYS A 18 13.34 8.24 -13.66
CA LYS A 18 13.52 6.79 -13.41
C LYS A 18 12.86 6.30 -12.12
N LEU A 19 12.01 7.10 -11.49
CA LEU A 19 11.38 6.73 -10.22
C LEU A 19 10.41 5.56 -10.37
N CYS A 20 9.59 5.57 -11.42
CA CYS A 20 8.57 4.54 -11.66
C CYS A 20 8.63 4.04 -13.11
N PRO A 21 8.02 2.87 -13.40
CA PRO A 21 8.10 2.23 -14.71
C PRO A 21 7.54 3.02 -15.89
N HIS A 22 6.86 4.15 -15.66
CA HIS A 22 6.47 5.07 -16.75
C HIS A 22 7.68 5.69 -17.46
N ASN A 23 8.83 5.79 -16.79
CA ASN A 23 10.06 6.35 -17.35
C ASN A 23 9.83 7.65 -18.14
N CYS A 24 9.11 8.60 -17.53
CA CYS A 24 8.62 9.78 -18.24
C CYS A 24 9.78 10.62 -18.78
N PHE A 25 9.69 10.96 -20.06
CA PHE A 25 10.50 12.01 -20.69
C PHE A 25 9.82 13.36 -20.46
N ILE A 26 10.47 14.24 -19.71
CA ILE A 26 9.88 15.50 -19.24
C ILE A 26 10.72 16.65 -19.80
N ILE A 27 10.16 17.37 -20.78
CA ILE A 27 10.76 18.59 -21.31
C ILE A 27 10.69 19.72 -20.27
N ASP A 28 11.50 20.76 -20.46
CA ASP A 28 11.53 21.89 -19.54
C ASP A 28 10.14 22.53 -19.34
N GLY A 29 9.78 22.82 -18.08
CA GLY A 29 8.48 23.33 -17.67
C GLY A 29 7.32 22.32 -17.67
N ALA A 30 7.51 21.10 -18.16
CA ALA A 30 6.47 20.07 -18.19
C ALA A 30 6.44 19.20 -16.94
N PHE A 31 5.31 18.53 -16.73
CA PHE A 31 5.11 17.55 -15.66
C PHE A 31 5.13 16.11 -16.19
N GLY A 32 5.63 15.19 -15.38
CA GLY A 32 5.46 13.75 -15.59
C GLY A 32 4.02 13.30 -15.31
N LYS A 33 3.71 12.04 -15.66
CA LYS A 33 2.36 11.46 -15.57
C LYS A 33 1.71 11.55 -14.18
N CYS A 34 2.51 11.58 -13.13
CA CYS A 34 2.04 11.67 -11.76
C CYS A 34 1.64 13.09 -11.31
N ASN A 35 1.86 14.11 -12.16
CA ASN A 35 1.59 15.53 -11.89
C ASN A 35 2.33 16.13 -10.68
N VAL A 36 3.36 15.45 -10.18
CA VAL A 36 4.19 15.98 -9.08
C VAL A 36 5.65 16.18 -9.47
N ARG A 37 6.10 15.55 -10.57
CA ARG A 37 7.46 15.64 -11.08
C ARG A 37 7.52 16.68 -12.19
N VAL A 38 8.35 17.70 -12.05
CA VAL A 38 8.48 18.82 -13.00
C VAL A 38 9.95 19.03 -13.37
N ASN A 39 10.21 19.31 -14.64
CA ASN A 39 11.56 19.67 -15.08
C ASN A 39 11.71 21.20 -15.06
N HIS A 40 12.75 21.69 -14.38
CA HIS A 40 13.18 23.08 -14.44
C HIS A 40 14.67 23.13 -14.79
N GLU A 41 14.97 23.71 -15.94
CA GLU A 41 16.31 23.97 -16.46
C GLU A 41 17.19 22.70 -16.47
N GLY A 42 16.59 21.56 -16.86
CA GLY A 42 17.30 20.28 -16.95
C GLY A 42 17.52 19.58 -15.60
N LYS A 43 16.81 20.00 -14.55
CA LYS A 43 16.75 19.31 -13.25
C LYS A 43 15.33 18.91 -12.96
N LEU A 44 15.15 17.66 -12.51
CA LEU A 44 13.85 17.17 -12.10
C LEU A 44 13.58 17.54 -10.65
N TYR A 45 12.42 18.13 -10.36
CA TYR A 45 11.95 18.47 -9.03
C TYR A 45 10.66 17.71 -8.70
N THR A 46 10.40 17.51 -7.41
CA THR A 46 9.08 17.14 -6.90
C THR A 46 8.40 18.34 -6.23
N THR A 47 7.11 18.51 -6.52
CA THR A 47 6.28 19.61 -6.01
C THR A 47 5.46 19.25 -4.77
N ASN A 48 5.60 18.00 -4.28
CA ASN A 48 4.87 17.48 -3.14
C ASN A 48 5.74 17.20 -1.91
N TYR A 49 7.02 17.57 -1.93
CA TYR A 49 7.92 17.35 -0.79
C TYR A 49 7.43 18.09 0.46
N GLY A 50 7.15 17.33 1.53
CA GLY A 50 6.58 17.85 2.78
C GLY A 50 5.15 18.33 2.69
N GLU A 51 4.47 18.19 1.55
CA GLU A 51 3.10 18.63 1.40
C GLU A 51 2.13 17.54 1.89
N ILE A 52 1.49 17.76 3.04
CA ILE A 52 0.57 16.82 3.66
C ILE A 52 -0.88 17.23 3.38
N THR A 53 -1.66 16.35 2.76
CA THR A 53 -3.09 16.55 2.50
C THR A 53 -3.97 15.96 3.59
N SER A 54 -3.46 14.96 4.32
CA SER A 54 -4.19 14.28 5.39
C SER A 54 -3.21 13.67 6.39
N MET A 55 -3.51 13.83 7.67
CA MET A 55 -2.76 13.25 8.78
C MET A 55 -3.71 12.84 9.89
N ALA A 56 -3.71 11.58 10.28
CA ALA A 56 -4.58 11.05 11.34
C ALA A 56 -3.97 9.82 12.00
N GLN A 57 -4.11 9.68 13.32
CA GLN A 57 -3.79 8.44 14.00
C GLN A 57 -4.96 7.46 13.82
N GLU A 58 -4.66 6.29 13.28
CA GLU A 58 -5.65 5.29 12.88
C GLU A 58 -5.20 3.88 13.25
N PRO A 59 -6.13 2.94 13.49
CA PRO A 59 -5.77 1.54 13.72
C PRO A 59 -5.09 0.93 12.49
N ILE A 60 -4.14 0.03 12.72
CA ILE A 60 -3.37 -0.65 11.65
C ILE A 60 -4.27 -1.44 10.69
N GLU A 61 -5.43 -1.89 11.16
CA GLU A 61 -6.46 -2.57 10.38
C GLU A 61 -7.03 -1.71 9.25
N LYS A 62 -6.94 -0.37 9.33
CA LYS A 62 -7.30 0.52 8.21
C LYS A 62 -6.25 0.54 7.09
N LYS A 63 -5.04 0.01 7.32
CA LYS A 63 -3.95 -0.10 6.33
C LYS A 63 -3.85 -1.52 5.74
N PRO A 64 -5.00 -2.21 5.61
CA PRO A 64 -5.15 -3.67 5.58
C PRO A 64 -3.89 -4.47 5.98
N LEU A 65 -3.43 -4.25 7.23
CA LEU A 65 -2.28 -4.93 7.81
C LEU A 65 -2.74 -5.71 9.04
N TYR A 66 -3.42 -6.84 8.83
CA TYR A 66 -4.03 -7.61 9.93
C TYR A 66 -3.03 -8.45 10.69
N HIS A 67 -1.89 -8.78 10.09
CA HIS A 67 -0.84 -9.60 10.67
C HIS A 67 0.39 -8.78 11.07
N PHE A 68 0.30 -7.44 11.02
CA PHE A 68 1.35 -6.54 11.47
C PHE A 68 0.82 -5.65 12.58
N LYS A 69 1.33 -5.82 13.80
CA LYS A 69 0.98 -5.05 15.00
C LYS A 69 -0.54 -4.95 15.25
N PRO A 70 -1.30 -6.07 15.16
CA PRO A 70 -2.76 -6.04 15.24
C PRO A 70 -3.27 -5.32 16.50
N GLY A 71 -4.31 -4.50 16.34
CA GLY A 71 -4.89 -3.68 17.42
C GLY A 71 -4.10 -2.42 17.80
N SER A 72 -2.96 -2.17 17.17
CA SER A 72 -2.16 -0.96 17.41
C SER A 72 -2.64 0.22 16.58
N ASN A 73 -2.41 1.45 17.06
CA ASN A 73 -2.62 2.67 16.29
C ASN A 73 -1.31 3.15 15.65
N ILE A 74 -1.42 3.73 14.45
CA ILE A 74 -0.31 4.26 13.67
C ILE A 74 -0.66 5.64 13.09
N LEU A 75 0.31 6.55 13.05
CA LEU A 75 0.13 7.85 12.40
C LEU A 75 0.08 7.66 10.88
N SER A 76 -1.06 7.92 10.28
CA SER A 76 -1.28 7.87 8.85
C SER A 76 -1.03 9.23 8.22
N VAL A 77 -0.23 9.28 7.16
CA VAL A 77 0.14 10.53 6.47
C VAL A 77 0.05 10.33 4.97
N GLY A 78 -0.51 11.30 4.26
CA GLY A 78 -0.59 11.28 2.79
C GLY A 78 -0.39 12.65 2.16
N SER A 79 -0.13 12.63 0.86
CA SER A 79 0.11 13.80 0.03
C SER A 79 -0.86 13.81 -1.17
N PHE A 80 -0.47 14.40 -2.28
CA PHE A 80 -1.20 14.34 -3.55
C PHE A 80 -0.32 13.77 -4.67
N GLY A 81 -0.98 13.41 -5.77
CA GLY A 81 -0.38 12.78 -6.94
C GLY A 81 -0.41 11.25 -6.86
N CYS A 82 -0.35 10.62 -8.03
CA CYS A 82 -0.26 9.17 -8.17
C CYS A 82 0.28 8.84 -9.56
N ASN A 83 1.12 7.80 -9.66
CA ASN A 83 1.59 7.30 -10.94
C ASN A 83 0.58 6.39 -11.66
N PHE A 84 -0.54 6.03 -11.01
CA PHE A 84 -1.69 5.41 -11.67
C PHE A 84 -2.83 6.41 -11.86
N SER A 85 -3.71 6.10 -12.81
CA SER A 85 -4.92 6.85 -13.15
C SER A 85 -6.19 5.99 -12.95
N CYS A 86 -6.22 5.21 -11.86
CA CYS A 86 -7.27 4.23 -11.57
C CYS A 86 -8.68 4.82 -11.69
N GLU A 87 -9.52 4.29 -12.59
CA GLU A 87 -10.88 4.80 -12.83
C GLU A 87 -11.82 4.63 -11.63
N PHE A 88 -11.51 3.69 -10.75
CA PHE A 88 -12.25 3.37 -9.52
C PHE A 88 -11.64 4.02 -8.26
N CYS A 89 -10.67 4.92 -8.38
CA CYS A 89 -9.94 5.45 -7.23
C CYS A 89 -10.88 6.13 -6.21
N GLN A 90 -10.88 5.64 -4.98
CA GLN A 90 -11.65 6.22 -3.87
C GLN A 90 -11.05 7.56 -3.41
N ASN A 91 -9.74 7.74 -3.59
CA ASN A 91 -9.00 8.93 -3.21
C ASN A 91 -8.63 9.79 -4.43
N HIS A 92 -9.47 9.81 -5.48
CA HIS A 92 -9.17 10.48 -6.74
C HIS A 92 -8.95 12.00 -6.60
N THR A 93 -9.58 12.64 -5.61
CA THR A 93 -9.42 14.08 -5.34
C THR A 93 -8.00 14.46 -4.96
N ILE A 94 -7.29 13.59 -4.22
CA ILE A 94 -5.88 13.78 -3.87
C ILE A 94 -4.92 13.09 -4.85
N SER A 95 -5.33 11.99 -5.49
CA SER A 95 -4.43 11.23 -6.37
C SER A 95 -4.37 11.80 -7.80
N GLN A 96 -5.48 12.33 -8.30
CA GLN A 96 -5.62 12.91 -9.65
C GLN A 96 -5.76 14.43 -9.64
N GLY A 97 -6.15 15.01 -8.50
CA GLY A 97 -6.28 16.46 -8.30
C GLY A 97 -5.13 17.06 -7.50
N ARG A 98 -5.21 18.38 -7.27
CA ARG A 98 -4.33 19.12 -6.36
C ARG A 98 -5.15 19.55 -5.14
N ALA A 99 -5.17 18.70 -4.12
CA ALA A 99 -5.82 19.04 -2.85
C ALA A 99 -5.00 20.08 -2.07
N ARG A 100 -5.67 20.77 -1.14
CA ARG A 100 -5.01 21.65 -0.19
C ARG A 100 -4.05 20.82 0.68
N SER A 101 -2.84 21.34 0.87
CA SER A 101 -1.81 20.72 1.70
C SER A 101 -1.27 21.71 2.71
N GLU A 102 -0.66 21.18 3.76
CA GLU A 102 0.16 21.91 4.71
C GLU A 102 1.59 21.38 4.65
N TYR A 103 2.55 22.31 4.66
CA TYR A 103 3.96 21.94 4.64
C TYR A 103 4.39 21.46 6.03
N LEU A 104 4.86 20.22 6.10
CA LEU A 104 5.47 19.62 7.28
C LEU A 104 6.87 19.12 6.88
N PRO A 105 7.96 19.66 7.44
CA PRO A 105 9.29 19.12 7.19
C PRO A 105 9.48 17.78 7.93
N PRO A 106 10.36 16.88 7.44
CA PRO A 106 10.61 15.57 8.05
C PRO A 106 10.92 15.60 9.55
N GLU A 107 11.69 16.60 10.00
CA GLU A 107 12.05 16.78 11.41
C GLU A 107 10.82 17.06 12.27
N LYS A 108 9.84 17.81 11.73
CA LYS A 108 8.59 18.07 12.44
C LYS A 108 7.71 16.83 12.50
N LEU A 109 7.73 15.95 11.49
CA LEU A 109 7.04 14.66 11.55
C LEU A 109 7.60 13.77 12.67
N VAL A 110 8.91 13.77 12.89
CA VAL A 110 9.54 13.09 14.03
C VAL A 110 9.00 13.63 15.35
N GLU A 111 8.95 14.95 15.52
CA GLU A 111 8.43 15.57 16.74
C GLU A 111 6.93 15.29 16.95
N VAL A 112 6.13 15.26 15.87
CA VAL A 112 4.73 14.82 15.94
C VAL A 112 4.67 13.38 16.46
N CYS A 113 5.46 12.46 15.91
CA CYS A 113 5.46 11.06 16.33
C CYS A 113 5.86 10.88 17.80
N LYS A 114 6.84 11.65 18.29
CA LYS A 114 7.25 11.62 19.71
C LYS A 114 6.17 12.12 20.66
N GLY A 115 5.30 13.02 20.19
CA GLY A 115 4.21 13.60 20.98
C GLY A 115 2.91 12.80 20.98
N LEU A 116 2.82 11.69 20.22
CA LEU A 116 1.63 10.86 20.16
C LEU A 116 1.70 9.72 21.19
N GLU A 117 0.62 9.56 21.95
CA GLU A 117 0.39 8.37 22.77
C GLU A 117 -0.09 7.21 21.88
N ASP A 118 0.19 5.97 22.29
CA ASP A 118 -0.24 4.74 21.59
C ASP A 118 0.06 4.70 20.09
N ASN A 119 1.19 5.26 19.65
CA ASN A 119 1.60 5.28 18.25
C ASN A 119 2.77 4.33 17.99
N ILE A 120 2.58 3.32 17.14
CA ILE A 120 3.65 2.40 16.77
C ILE A 120 4.57 2.95 15.66
N GLY A 121 4.18 4.02 14.97
CA GLY A 121 4.96 4.47 13.82
C GLY A 121 4.27 5.41 12.84
N VAL A 122 4.67 5.32 11.57
CA VAL A 122 4.11 6.12 10.47
C VAL A 122 3.71 5.23 9.30
N ALA A 123 2.47 5.37 8.83
CA ALA A 123 1.97 4.78 7.59
C ALA A 123 1.85 5.86 6.51
N PHE A 124 2.67 5.76 5.46
CA PHE A 124 2.53 6.60 4.27
C PHE A 124 1.45 6.00 3.35
N THR A 125 0.36 6.74 3.15
CA THR A 125 -0.91 6.22 2.62
C THR A 125 -1.79 7.31 1.97
N TYR A 126 -3.08 7.04 1.78
CA TYR A 126 -4.12 7.86 1.13
C TYR A 126 -3.95 8.04 -0.39
N ASN A 127 -2.77 8.45 -0.86
CA ASN A 127 -2.45 8.54 -2.29
C ASN A 127 -1.44 7.44 -2.69
N GLU A 128 -0.29 7.81 -3.27
CA GLU A 128 0.76 6.89 -3.65
C GLU A 128 2.11 7.33 -3.05
N PRO A 129 2.64 6.62 -2.03
CA PRO A 129 3.87 7.04 -1.35
C PRO A 129 5.11 6.95 -2.26
N SER A 130 5.14 6.09 -3.28
CA SER A 130 6.30 5.98 -4.18
C SER A 130 6.54 7.25 -4.99
N ILE A 131 5.52 8.04 -5.33
CA ILE A 131 5.71 9.32 -6.01
C ILE A 131 6.11 10.45 -5.05
N TRP A 132 5.93 10.24 -3.73
CA TRP A 132 6.36 11.11 -2.64
C TRP A 132 7.75 10.73 -2.10
N TYR A 133 8.55 10.09 -2.96
CA TYR A 133 9.76 9.35 -2.60
C TYR A 133 10.71 10.10 -1.67
N GLU A 134 11.13 11.33 -2.01
CA GLU A 134 12.19 12.03 -1.29
C GLU A 134 11.77 12.37 0.15
N TYR A 135 10.50 12.70 0.35
CA TYR A 135 9.98 12.98 1.69
C TYR A 135 9.84 11.69 2.50
N VAL A 136 9.28 10.63 1.89
CA VAL A 136 9.14 9.31 2.53
C VAL A 136 10.51 8.78 2.93
N TYR A 137 11.49 8.78 2.02
CA TYR A 137 12.84 8.30 2.26
C TYR A 137 13.55 9.06 3.39
N GLN A 138 13.54 10.40 3.34
CA GLN A 138 14.18 11.22 4.37
C GLN A 138 13.47 11.09 5.73
N SER A 139 12.14 11.10 5.74
CA SER A 139 11.35 10.94 6.96
C SER A 139 11.57 9.57 7.59
N SER A 140 11.53 8.50 6.81
CA SER A 140 11.77 7.14 7.33
C SER A 140 13.16 7.00 7.95
N LYS A 141 14.19 7.57 7.32
CA LYS A 141 15.54 7.58 7.87
C LYS A 141 15.59 8.34 9.21
N LEU A 142 15.06 9.56 9.25
CA LEU A 142 15.07 10.38 10.47
C LEU A 142 14.24 9.74 11.59
N LEU A 143 13.08 9.15 11.28
CA LEU A 143 12.27 8.43 12.25
C LEU A 143 13.05 7.27 12.86
N LYS A 144 13.67 6.41 12.03
CA LYS A 144 14.49 5.28 12.49
C LYS A 144 15.69 5.71 13.34
N GLU A 145 16.30 6.84 13.01
CA GLU A 145 17.43 7.40 13.77
C GLU A 145 17.01 7.99 15.13
N ASN A 146 15.80 8.56 15.24
CA ASN A 146 15.39 9.35 16.40
C ASN A 146 14.40 8.65 17.34
N ILE A 147 13.74 7.57 16.90
CA ILE A 147 12.70 6.89 17.68
C ILE A 147 12.94 5.37 17.63
N LYS A 148 13.29 4.81 18.78
CA LYS A 148 13.53 3.36 18.92
C LYS A 148 12.24 2.59 18.67
N ASN A 149 12.33 1.49 17.92
CA ASN A 149 11.21 0.59 17.57
C ASN A 149 10.06 1.25 16.78
N ILE A 150 10.27 2.43 16.18
CA ILE A 150 9.30 3.04 15.26
C ILE A 150 9.10 2.14 14.03
N ASN A 151 7.84 1.96 13.63
CA ASN A 151 7.48 1.20 12.44
C ASN A 151 7.19 2.14 11.27
N ILE A 152 7.66 1.78 10.09
CA ILE A 152 7.43 2.50 8.84
C ILE A 152 6.62 1.58 7.94
N VAL A 153 5.44 2.06 7.55
CA VAL A 153 4.47 1.33 6.75
C VAL A 153 4.24 2.06 5.42
N LEU A 154 4.18 1.32 4.32
CA LEU A 154 3.75 1.83 3.01
C LEU A 154 2.44 1.16 2.57
N VAL A 155 1.42 1.96 2.25
CA VAL A 155 0.23 1.48 1.53
C VAL A 155 0.33 2.02 0.10
N THR A 156 0.62 1.13 -0.86
CA THR A 156 1.10 1.52 -2.20
C THR A 156 0.50 0.64 -3.29
N ASN A 157 0.43 1.18 -4.51
CA ASN A 157 0.17 0.40 -5.71
C ASN A 157 1.39 -0.41 -6.19
N GLY A 158 2.56 -0.25 -5.56
CA GLY A 158 3.78 -1.00 -5.84
C GLY A 158 4.43 -0.68 -7.20
N TYR A 159 4.00 0.37 -7.91
CA TYR A 159 4.47 0.71 -9.24
C TYR A 159 5.73 1.59 -9.20
N ILE A 160 6.84 0.98 -8.81
CA ILE A 160 8.13 1.66 -8.58
C ILE A 160 9.25 0.88 -9.29
N ASN A 161 10.29 1.59 -9.76
CA ASN A 161 11.44 0.91 -10.35
C ASN A 161 12.32 0.25 -9.27
N GLU A 162 13.12 -0.74 -9.68
CA GLU A 162 13.90 -1.59 -8.79
C GLU A 162 14.92 -0.81 -7.93
N GLU A 163 15.66 0.12 -8.52
CA GLU A 163 16.67 0.89 -7.79
C GLU A 163 16.04 1.77 -6.68
N PRO A 164 15.01 2.59 -6.94
CA PRO A 164 14.32 3.32 -5.87
C PRO A 164 13.80 2.44 -4.74
N ILE A 165 13.10 1.34 -5.05
CA ILE A 165 12.53 0.50 -3.99
C ILE A 165 13.61 -0.20 -3.16
N LYS A 166 14.69 -0.70 -3.77
CA LYS A 166 15.83 -1.28 -3.05
C LYS A 166 16.48 -0.29 -2.09
N LYS A 167 16.53 1.00 -2.45
CA LYS A 167 17.08 2.05 -1.57
C LYS A 167 16.14 2.37 -0.40
N LEU A 168 14.83 2.23 -0.57
CA LEU A 168 13.83 2.54 0.45
C LEU A 168 13.55 1.38 1.42
N LEU A 169 13.52 0.14 0.94
CA LEU A 169 13.16 -1.06 1.70
C LEU A 169 13.90 -1.23 3.04
N PRO A 170 15.20 -0.89 3.19
CA PRO A 170 15.89 -1.03 4.48
C PRO A 170 15.27 -0.23 5.64
N TYR A 171 14.40 0.73 5.35
CA TYR A 171 13.72 1.55 6.35
C TYR A 171 12.25 1.16 6.58
N VAL A 172 11.70 0.21 5.80
CA VAL A 172 10.28 -0.14 5.78
C VAL A 172 10.06 -1.45 6.52
N ASP A 173 9.14 -1.47 7.48
CA ASP A 173 8.85 -2.66 8.29
C ASP A 173 7.67 -3.46 7.74
N ALA A 174 6.70 -2.77 7.11
CA ALA A 174 5.62 -3.44 6.42
C ALA A 174 5.09 -2.69 5.20
N MET A 175 4.52 -3.44 4.26
CA MET A 175 3.84 -2.90 3.09
C MET A 175 2.49 -3.58 2.91
N ASN A 176 1.45 -2.78 2.65
CA ASN A 176 0.25 -3.25 1.98
C ASN A 176 0.33 -2.85 0.51
N ILE A 177 0.35 -3.83 -0.38
CA ILE A 177 0.54 -3.60 -1.82
C ILE A 177 -0.74 -3.96 -2.57
N ASP A 178 -1.25 -3.00 -3.36
CA ASP A 178 -2.42 -3.24 -4.20
C ASP A 178 -2.07 -4.06 -5.45
N LEU A 179 -2.40 -5.34 -5.46
CA LEU A 179 -2.46 -6.15 -6.68
C LEU A 179 -3.86 -6.03 -7.26
N LYS A 180 -4.05 -5.07 -8.16
CA LYS A 180 -5.37 -4.64 -8.64
C LYS A 180 -6.05 -5.67 -9.56
N SER A 181 -5.28 -6.55 -10.18
CA SER A 181 -5.73 -7.57 -11.14
C SER A 181 -4.55 -8.51 -11.46
N PHE A 182 -4.79 -9.71 -11.98
CA PHE A 182 -3.81 -10.54 -12.67
C PHE A 182 -3.83 -10.36 -14.21
N ASN A 183 -4.66 -9.45 -14.72
CA ASN A 183 -4.80 -9.12 -16.12
C ASN A 183 -4.09 -7.80 -16.47
N ASN A 184 -3.11 -7.86 -17.38
CA ASN A 184 -2.36 -6.68 -17.79
C ASN A 184 -3.19 -5.66 -18.59
N ASP A 185 -4.25 -6.08 -19.27
CA ASP A 185 -5.12 -5.16 -20.01
C ASP A 185 -6.01 -4.36 -19.06
N TYR A 186 -6.39 -4.93 -17.91
CA TYR A 186 -7.03 -4.17 -16.82
C TYR A 186 -6.09 -3.08 -16.28
N TYR A 187 -4.80 -3.38 -16.12
CA TYR A 187 -3.82 -2.37 -15.73
C TYR A 187 -3.67 -1.25 -16.77
N LYS A 188 -3.62 -1.57 -18.06
CA LYS A 188 -3.51 -0.57 -19.13
C LYS A 188 -4.76 0.30 -19.20
N GLY A 189 -5.94 -0.31 -19.21
CA GLY A 189 -7.22 0.37 -19.38
C GLY A 189 -7.67 1.11 -18.13
N ALA A 190 -7.85 0.38 -17.03
CA ALA A 190 -8.45 0.93 -15.82
C ALA A 190 -7.44 1.64 -14.91
N CYS A 191 -6.16 1.25 -14.91
CA CYS A 191 -5.15 1.79 -13.99
C CYS A 191 -4.13 2.75 -14.65
N GLY A 192 -4.00 2.70 -15.98
CA GLY A 192 -2.99 3.45 -16.72
C GLY A 192 -1.56 2.97 -16.45
N GLY A 193 -1.33 1.69 -16.20
CA GLY A 193 -0.03 1.09 -15.88
C GLY A 193 0.13 -0.32 -16.45
N SER A 194 0.96 -1.14 -15.80
CA SER A 194 1.18 -2.55 -16.15
C SER A 194 1.35 -3.40 -14.91
N ILE A 195 1.06 -4.70 -15.01
CA ILE A 195 1.09 -5.60 -13.85
C ILE A 195 2.52 -6.01 -13.45
N SER A 196 3.40 -6.25 -14.43
CA SER A 196 4.72 -6.85 -14.20
C SER A 196 5.56 -6.15 -13.12
N PRO A 197 5.65 -4.79 -13.11
CA PRO A 197 6.39 -4.09 -12.06
C PRO A 197 5.79 -4.30 -10.65
N VAL A 198 4.47 -4.36 -10.52
CA VAL A 198 3.79 -4.60 -9.23
C VAL A 198 4.16 -5.98 -8.68
N LEU A 199 4.13 -7.02 -9.54
CA LEU A 199 4.53 -8.37 -9.15
C LEU A 199 6.02 -8.43 -8.75
N SER A 200 6.86 -7.64 -9.40
CA SER A 200 8.29 -7.53 -9.05
C SER A 200 8.46 -6.89 -7.66
N THR A 201 7.74 -5.79 -7.39
CA THR A 201 7.76 -5.11 -6.08
C THR A 201 7.29 -6.04 -4.97
N ILE A 202 6.19 -6.78 -5.16
CA ILE A 202 5.71 -7.76 -4.17
C ILE A 202 6.79 -8.81 -3.88
N ARG A 203 7.43 -9.36 -4.92
CA ARG A 203 8.53 -10.35 -4.78
C ARG A 203 9.75 -9.83 -4.05
N MET A 204 10.09 -8.56 -4.22
CA MET A 204 11.22 -7.94 -3.52
C MET A 204 10.84 -7.62 -2.07
N ALA A 205 9.71 -6.95 -1.86
CA ALA A 205 9.25 -6.54 -0.54
C ALA A 205 9.03 -7.73 0.41
N SER A 206 8.49 -8.86 -0.10
CA SER A 206 8.21 -10.04 0.71
C SER A 206 9.47 -10.74 1.25
N LYS A 207 10.65 -10.38 0.76
CA LYS A 207 11.95 -10.87 1.26
C LYS A 207 12.57 -9.97 2.33
N GLU A 208 12.15 -8.71 2.38
CA GLU A 208 12.80 -7.65 3.18
C GLU A 208 11.92 -7.16 4.33
N CYS A 209 10.60 -7.20 4.20
CA CYS A 209 9.65 -6.68 5.18
C CYS A 209 8.36 -7.50 5.23
N HIS A 210 7.46 -7.20 6.18
CA HIS A 210 6.14 -7.83 6.23
C HIS A 210 5.27 -7.34 5.08
N VAL A 211 4.65 -8.23 4.32
CA VAL A 211 3.79 -7.88 3.18
C VAL A 211 2.40 -8.46 3.37
N GLU A 212 1.40 -7.63 3.12
CA GLU A 212 0.02 -8.05 2.86
C GLU A 212 -0.40 -7.48 1.51
N VAL A 213 -1.28 -8.19 0.81
CA VAL A 213 -1.73 -7.81 -0.53
C VAL A 213 -3.20 -7.46 -0.48
N THR A 214 -3.59 -6.38 -1.15
CA THR A 214 -5.00 -5.99 -1.31
C THR A 214 -5.40 -6.06 -2.77
N THR A 215 -6.59 -6.60 -3.04
CA THR A 215 -7.25 -6.55 -4.34
C THR A 215 -8.64 -5.97 -4.14
N LEU A 216 -8.90 -4.80 -4.72
CA LEU A 216 -10.25 -4.24 -4.80
C LEU A 216 -11.01 -4.96 -5.91
N LEU A 217 -12.03 -5.73 -5.56
CA LEU A 217 -12.84 -6.48 -6.52
C LEU A 217 -13.96 -5.59 -7.05
N VAL A 218 -14.11 -5.54 -8.38
CA VAL A 218 -15.13 -4.80 -9.12
C VAL A 218 -15.93 -5.78 -9.97
N ASN A 219 -17.25 -5.78 -9.80
CA ASN A 219 -18.16 -6.69 -10.52
C ASN A 219 -17.93 -6.70 -12.04
N GLY A 220 -17.65 -7.88 -12.60
CA GLY A 220 -17.46 -8.12 -14.02
C GLY A 220 -16.22 -7.45 -14.62
N GLU A 221 -15.22 -7.12 -13.81
CA GLU A 221 -13.93 -6.56 -14.26
C GLU A 221 -12.76 -7.44 -13.83
N ASN A 222 -12.65 -7.72 -12.53
CA ASN A 222 -11.52 -8.44 -11.92
C ASN A 222 -11.97 -9.40 -10.79
N ASP A 223 -13.18 -9.93 -10.88
CA ASP A 223 -13.84 -10.80 -9.91
C ASP A 223 -14.22 -12.17 -10.50
N SER A 224 -13.58 -12.57 -11.61
CA SER A 224 -13.77 -13.92 -12.14
C SER A 224 -13.02 -14.96 -11.29
N GLU A 225 -13.53 -16.19 -11.22
CA GLU A 225 -12.85 -17.27 -10.50
C GLU A 225 -11.41 -17.47 -10.98
N PHE A 226 -11.17 -17.36 -12.29
CA PHE A 226 -9.83 -17.43 -12.87
C PHE A 226 -8.90 -16.35 -12.33
N GLU A 227 -9.39 -15.10 -12.31
CA GLU A 227 -8.62 -13.94 -11.83
C GLU A 227 -8.21 -14.11 -10.36
N VAL A 228 -9.16 -14.47 -9.50
CA VAL A 228 -8.94 -14.66 -8.06
C VAL A 228 -7.97 -15.82 -7.81
N LYS A 229 -8.11 -16.91 -8.57
CA LYS A 229 -7.19 -18.04 -8.53
C LYS A 229 -5.76 -17.62 -8.89
N GLU A 230 -5.57 -16.84 -9.95
CA GLU A 230 -4.23 -16.41 -10.36
C GLU A 230 -3.58 -15.48 -9.32
N ILE A 231 -4.34 -14.53 -8.76
CA ILE A 231 -3.88 -13.67 -7.66
C ILE A 231 -3.44 -14.53 -6.46
N ALA A 232 -4.32 -15.43 -5.99
CA ALA A 232 -4.04 -16.26 -4.83
C ALA A 232 -2.88 -17.23 -5.08
N SER A 233 -2.78 -17.80 -6.28
CA SER A 233 -1.70 -18.70 -6.69
C SER A 233 -0.36 -17.98 -6.75
N PHE A 234 -0.32 -16.76 -7.30
CA PHE A 234 0.88 -15.94 -7.31
C PHE A 234 1.37 -15.65 -5.88
N ILE A 235 0.47 -15.20 -4.99
CA ILE A 235 0.83 -14.92 -3.59
C ILE A 235 1.31 -16.20 -2.89
N ALA A 236 0.60 -17.31 -3.07
CA ALA A 236 0.95 -18.61 -2.49
C ALA A 236 2.29 -19.15 -2.99
N SER A 237 2.71 -18.79 -4.21
CA SER A 237 4.02 -19.14 -4.75
C SER A 237 5.18 -18.44 -4.03
N LEU A 238 4.90 -17.31 -3.35
CA LEU A 238 5.86 -16.60 -2.51
C LEU A 238 5.81 -17.11 -1.08
N ASP A 239 4.62 -17.09 -0.47
CA ASP A 239 4.33 -17.70 0.82
C ASP A 239 2.80 -17.78 1.01
N LYS A 240 2.29 -18.98 1.32
CA LYS A 240 0.86 -19.21 1.64
C LYS A 240 0.36 -18.43 2.86
N ASN A 241 1.28 -17.90 3.66
CA ASN A 241 0.98 -17.09 4.84
C ASN A 241 0.97 -15.59 4.59
N ILE A 242 1.24 -15.10 3.37
CA ILE A 242 1.00 -13.69 3.02
C ILE A 242 -0.52 -13.48 2.97
N PRO A 243 -1.08 -12.62 3.82
CA PRO A 243 -2.51 -12.31 3.79
C PRO A 243 -2.95 -11.63 2.50
N LEU A 244 -4.09 -12.08 1.97
CA LEU A 244 -4.82 -11.41 0.90
C LEU A 244 -6.08 -10.75 1.45
N HIS A 245 -6.24 -9.46 1.15
CA HIS A 245 -7.44 -8.68 1.44
C HIS A 245 -8.23 -8.49 0.14
N LEU A 246 -9.36 -9.19 0.04
CA LEU A 246 -10.33 -8.93 -1.01
C LEU A 246 -11.21 -7.76 -0.53
N SER A 247 -11.05 -6.59 -1.12
CA SER A 247 -11.76 -5.38 -0.71
C SER A 247 -12.96 -5.15 -1.63
N ARG A 248 -14.11 -4.84 -1.01
CA ARG A 248 -15.34 -4.53 -1.74
C ARG A 248 -15.27 -3.14 -2.36
N TYR A 249 -15.52 -3.06 -3.67
CA TYR A 249 -15.68 -1.81 -4.40
C TYR A 249 -17.04 -1.13 -4.13
N PHE A 250 -17.03 0.20 -4.21
CA PHE A 250 -18.19 1.07 -4.29
C PHE A 250 -17.98 2.11 -5.41
N PRO A 251 -19.06 2.56 -6.09
CA PRO A 251 -18.99 3.60 -7.12
C PRO A 251 -18.10 4.78 -6.74
N SER A 252 -17.06 5.05 -7.54
CA SER A 252 -16.13 6.15 -7.28
C SER A 252 -15.48 6.68 -8.56
N TYR A 253 -15.06 7.95 -8.52
CA TYR A 253 -14.32 8.65 -9.57
C TYR A 253 -14.97 8.56 -10.97
N LYS A 254 -14.47 7.73 -11.89
CA LYS A 254 -15.01 7.55 -13.25
C LYS A 254 -15.81 6.27 -13.39
N MET A 255 -15.55 5.28 -12.54
CA MET A 255 -16.26 4.02 -12.57
C MET A 255 -17.64 4.14 -11.91
N ARG A 256 -18.67 3.70 -12.64
CA ARG A 256 -20.09 3.82 -12.24
C ARG A 256 -20.77 2.48 -11.99
N LYS A 257 -20.02 1.38 -12.08
CA LYS A 257 -20.52 0.05 -11.72
C LYS A 257 -21.07 0.04 -10.29
N PRO A 258 -22.10 -0.76 -9.98
CA PRO A 258 -22.61 -0.89 -8.62
C PRO A 258 -21.53 -1.46 -7.69
N ALA A 259 -21.77 -1.34 -6.39
CA ALA A 259 -20.90 -1.94 -5.39
C ALA A 259 -20.79 -3.46 -5.63
N THR A 260 -19.60 -4.03 -5.37
CA THR A 260 -19.38 -5.47 -5.57
C THR A 260 -20.33 -6.28 -4.72
N ASN A 261 -20.87 -7.36 -5.29
CA ASN A 261 -21.87 -8.17 -4.62
C ASN A 261 -21.24 -8.93 -3.46
N ILE A 262 -21.91 -8.99 -2.32
CA ILE A 262 -21.37 -9.67 -1.13
C ILE A 262 -21.19 -11.18 -1.39
N ASP A 263 -22.10 -11.79 -2.15
CA ASP A 263 -22.00 -13.20 -2.52
C ASP A 263 -20.75 -13.50 -3.37
N VAL A 264 -20.36 -12.56 -4.26
CA VAL A 264 -19.11 -12.63 -5.01
C VAL A 264 -17.91 -12.57 -4.07
N MET A 265 -17.90 -11.63 -3.12
CA MET A 265 -16.84 -11.54 -2.10
C MET A 265 -16.68 -12.84 -1.30
N ILE A 266 -17.80 -13.50 -0.94
CA ILE A 266 -17.81 -14.75 -0.18
C ILE A 266 -17.24 -15.91 -1.00
N GLU A 267 -17.66 -16.05 -2.26
CA GLU A 267 -17.16 -17.12 -3.14
C GLU A 267 -15.68 -16.89 -3.49
N ASP A 268 -15.28 -15.65 -3.79
CA ASP A 268 -13.89 -15.31 -4.09
C ASP A 268 -12.97 -15.57 -2.89
N ARG A 269 -13.43 -15.27 -1.67
CA ARG A 269 -12.71 -15.63 -0.44
C ARG A 269 -12.50 -17.14 -0.34
N LYS A 270 -13.53 -17.93 -0.68
CA LYS A 270 -13.47 -19.41 -0.64
C LYS A 270 -12.52 -19.95 -1.70
N ILE A 271 -12.52 -19.39 -2.91
CA ILE A 271 -11.57 -19.73 -3.99
C ILE A 271 -10.14 -19.43 -3.55
N ALA A 272 -9.86 -18.21 -3.09
CA ALA A 272 -8.52 -17.81 -2.66
C ALA A 272 -8.00 -18.65 -1.48
N LYS A 273 -8.87 -19.06 -0.55
CA LYS A 273 -8.53 -19.94 0.59
C LYS A 273 -8.09 -21.35 0.19
N GLN A 274 -8.29 -21.77 -1.06
CA GLN A 274 -7.71 -23.02 -1.56
C GLN A 274 -6.19 -22.93 -1.72
N TYR A 275 -5.64 -21.71 -1.83
CA TYR A 275 -4.22 -21.44 -2.05
C TYR A 275 -3.53 -20.78 -0.85
N LEU A 276 -4.26 -19.93 -0.12
CA LEU A 276 -3.75 -19.11 0.97
C LEU A 276 -4.37 -19.47 2.33
N ASN A 277 -3.57 -19.36 3.39
CA ASN A 277 -4.03 -19.60 4.76
C ASN A 277 -4.90 -18.45 5.29
N TYR A 278 -4.67 -17.22 4.82
CA TYR A 278 -5.31 -16.01 5.33
C TYR A 278 -5.90 -15.20 4.17
N VAL A 279 -7.23 -15.15 4.12
CA VAL A 279 -7.99 -14.32 3.19
C VAL A 279 -9.08 -13.58 3.96
N TYR A 280 -9.06 -12.25 3.83
CA TYR A 280 -9.94 -11.32 4.53
C TYR A 280 -10.85 -10.58 3.54
N MET A 281 -12.03 -10.17 4.00
CA MET A 281 -12.95 -9.35 3.22
C MET A 281 -12.97 -7.93 3.77
N GLY A 282 -12.36 -7.01 3.05
CA GLY A 282 -12.41 -5.58 3.36
C GLY A 282 -13.73 -4.96 2.92
N ASN A 283 -14.15 -3.89 3.59
CA ASN A 283 -15.33 -3.10 3.21
C ASN A 283 -16.66 -3.88 3.16
N VAL A 284 -16.77 -4.98 3.91
CA VAL A 284 -17.99 -5.76 4.11
C VAL A 284 -18.38 -5.70 5.59
N THR A 285 -19.59 -5.26 5.91
CA THR A 285 -20.11 -5.24 7.29
C THR A 285 -20.54 -6.63 7.76
N ASN A 286 -20.52 -6.89 9.07
CA ASN A 286 -20.99 -8.14 9.68
C ASN A 286 -20.30 -9.40 9.13
N ASN A 287 -19.00 -9.31 8.84
CA ASN A 287 -18.21 -10.43 8.36
C ASN A 287 -17.15 -10.84 9.38
N ASP A 288 -16.82 -12.12 9.43
CA ASP A 288 -15.73 -12.62 10.27
C ASP A 288 -14.37 -12.47 9.58
N ASN A 289 -13.62 -11.49 10.08
CA ASN A 289 -12.24 -11.18 9.73
C ASN A 289 -11.25 -11.54 10.86
N SER A 290 -11.67 -12.37 11.81
CA SER A 290 -10.78 -12.95 12.82
C SER A 290 -9.69 -13.80 12.15
N THR A 291 -8.53 -13.87 12.77
CA THR A 291 -7.44 -14.74 12.33
C THR A 291 -7.54 -16.08 13.03
N TYR A 292 -7.48 -17.17 12.27
CA TYR A 292 -7.54 -18.54 12.76
C TYR A 292 -6.24 -19.28 12.49
N CYS A 293 -5.86 -20.20 13.38
CA CYS A 293 -4.73 -21.08 13.17
C CYS A 293 -5.00 -22.00 11.97
N PRO A 294 -4.16 -22.00 10.92
CA PRO A 294 -4.40 -22.81 9.73
C PRO A 294 -4.26 -24.32 10.01
N LYS A 295 -3.59 -24.70 11.12
CA LYS A 295 -3.43 -26.10 11.52
C LYS A 295 -4.61 -26.66 12.32
N CYS A 296 -5.15 -25.91 13.27
CA CYS A 296 -6.14 -26.43 14.24
C CYS A 296 -7.46 -25.65 14.31
N GLY A 297 -7.60 -24.57 13.52
CA GLY A 297 -8.80 -23.74 13.47
C GLY A 297 -9.05 -22.91 14.74
N HIS A 298 -8.10 -22.84 15.69
CA HIS A 298 -8.27 -22.01 16.88
C HIS A 298 -8.25 -20.52 16.50
N LYS A 299 -9.18 -19.73 17.03
CA LYS A 299 -9.21 -18.28 16.85
C LYS A 299 -8.02 -17.65 17.59
N ILE A 300 -7.15 -16.95 16.87
CA ILE A 300 -5.89 -16.37 17.37
C ILE A 300 -6.07 -14.87 17.63
N ILE A 301 -6.66 -14.17 16.67
CA ILE A 301 -7.00 -12.75 16.80
C ILE A 301 -8.48 -12.64 16.53
N GLU A 302 -9.21 -12.11 17.48
CA GLU A 302 -10.62 -11.79 17.34
C GLU A 302 -10.77 -10.36 16.85
N ARG A 303 -11.61 -10.15 15.82
CA ARG A 303 -11.90 -8.83 15.27
C ARG A 303 -13.39 -8.59 15.20
N GLU A 304 -13.84 -7.58 15.95
CA GLU A 304 -15.18 -7.02 15.86
C GLU A 304 -15.07 -5.55 15.43
N GLY A 305 -15.07 -5.33 14.10
CA GLY A 305 -14.72 -4.02 13.54
C GLY A 305 -13.28 -3.65 13.88
N TYR A 306 -13.09 -2.57 14.64
CA TYR A 306 -11.77 -2.11 15.12
C TYR A 306 -11.50 -2.49 16.58
N HIS A 307 -12.37 -3.28 17.22
CA HIS A 307 -12.08 -3.90 18.50
C HIS A 307 -11.31 -5.21 18.26
N ILE A 308 -10.04 -5.20 18.63
CA ILE A 308 -9.09 -6.28 18.33
C ILE A 308 -8.64 -6.91 19.64
N ASN A 309 -8.85 -8.22 19.78
CA ASN A 309 -8.34 -8.99 20.90
C ASN A 309 -7.28 -9.97 20.40
N VAL A 310 -6.02 -9.72 20.79
CA VAL A 310 -4.85 -10.45 20.32
C VAL A 310 -4.47 -11.50 21.36
N ASN A 311 -4.76 -12.78 21.07
CA ASN A 311 -4.46 -13.90 21.96
C ASN A 311 -3.12 -14.59 21.59
N ILE A 312 -2.17 -13.85 21.03
CA ILE A 312 -0.86 -14.34 20.60
C ILE A 312 0.24 -13.31 20.87
N CYS A 313 1.26 -13.68 21.66
CA CYS A 313 2.41 -12.80 21.90
C CYS A 313 3.75 -13.37 21.41
N ASN A 314 3.82 -14.67 21.06
CA ASN A 314 5.08 -15.34 20.70
C ASN A 314 5.11 -15.88 19.26
N GLY A 315 4.14 -15.52 18.43
CA GLY A 315 4.00 -16.07 17.06
C GLY A 315 3.69 -17.57 17.01
N LEU A 316 3.22 -18.16 18.12
CA LEU A 316 2.80 -19.56 18.21
C LEU A 316 1.31 -19.64 18.57
N CYS A 317 0.58 -20.52 17.89
CA CYS A 317 -0.81 -20.81 18.24
C CYS A 317 -0.89 -21.37 19.67
N PRO A 318 -1.69 -20.77 20.57
CA PRO A 318 -1.75 -21.21 21.98
C PRO A 318 -2.34 -22.61 22.16
N LYS A 319 -3.13 -23.10 21.19
CA LYS A 319 -3.77 -24.42 21.24
C LYS A 319 -2.89 -25.55 20.74
N CYS A 320 -2.11 -25.34 19.68
CA CYS A 320 -1.40 -26.44 19.00
C CYS A 320 0.08 -26.17 18.70
N GLY A 321 0.63 -25.02 19.14
CA GLY A 321 2.03 -24.64 18.96
C GLY A 321 2.47 -24.37 17.51
N TYR A 322 1.53 -24.29 16.56
CA TYR A 322 1.87 -23.98 15.17
C TYR A 322 2.39 -22.54 15.05
N LYS A 323 3.47 -22.34 14.28
CA LYS A 323 4.03 -21.00 14.05
C LYS A 323 3.11 -20.20 13.13
N ILE A 324 2.73 -19.02 13.58
CA ILE A 324 1.84 -18.10 12.89
C ILE A 324 2.65 -16.92 12.39
N ASN A 325 2.47 -16.57 11.12
CA ASN A 325 3.10 -15.40 10.51
C ASN A 325 2.35 -14.13 10.92
N ILE A 326 2.58 -13.67 12.16
CA ILE A 326 2.10 -12.40 12.70
C ILE A 326 3.27 -11.69 13.37
N VAL A 327 3.45 -10.41 13.06
CA VAL A 327 4.36 -9.50 13.76
C VAL A 327 3.57 -8.82 14.88
N CYS A 328 3.86 -9.16 16.14
CA CYS A 328 3.22 -8.57 17.33
C CYS A 328 3.98 -7.34 17.80
#